data_AF-A0A961WWN3-F1
#
_entry.id   AF-A0A961WWN3-F1
#
_cell.length_a   1.000
_cell.length_b   1.000
_cell.length_c   1.000
_cell.angle_alpha   90.00
_cell.angle_beta   90.00
_cell.angle_gamma   90.00
#
_symmetry.space_group_name_H-M   'P 1'
#
loop_
_entity.id
_entity.type
_entity.pdbx_description
1 polymer ?
#
loop_
_entity_poly.entity_id
_entity_poly.type
_entity_poly.pdbx_seq_one_letter_code
_entity_poly.pdbx_strand_id
1 'polypeptide(L)'
;MTVEIGHFALVLALAMALVQAILPVYGAHRGDQRLMATANHTSIAIFLLLALSFASLTHAYVVSDFSVRNVWENSHTLKPLLYKYTGVWGNHEGSMLLWVLILA
;
A
#
# COMPACT_ATOMS: atom_id res chain seq x y z
N MET A 1 -0.29 -13.17 10.68
CA MET A 1 1.02 -12.49 10.65
C MET A 1 1.28 -11.73 9.34
N THR A 2 1.03 -12.30 8.15
CA THR A 2 1.25 -11.58 6.88
C THR A 2 0.40 -10.32 6.75
N VAL A 3 -0.85 -10.37 7.19
CA VAL A 3 -1.80 -9.24 7.13
C VAL A 3 -1.34 -8.10 8.04
N GLU A 4 -0.85 -8.43 9.23
CA GLU A 4 -0.35 -7.48 10.23
C GLU A 4 0.91 -6.78 9.73
N ILE A 5 1.80 -7.51 9.02
CA ILE A 5 2.95 -6.92 8.33
C ILE A 5 2.48 -5.97 7.22
N GLY A 6 1.51 -6.38 6.40
CA GLY A 6 0.96 -5.53 5.35
C GLY A 6 0.31 -4.26 5.89
N HIS A 7 -0.46 -4.39 6.98
CA HIS A 7 -1.10 -3.26 7.64
C HIS A 7 -0.07 -2.30 8.26
N PHE A 8 0.96 -2.84 8.93
CA PHE A 8 2.06 -2.03 9.45
C PHE A 8 2.82 -1.32 8.33
N ALA A 9 3.08 -2.00 7.21
CA ALA A 9 3.71 -1.39 6.04
C ALA A 9 2.87 -0.24 5.48
N LEU A 10 1.54 -0.37 5.44
CA LEU A 10 0.63 0.71 5.02
C LEU A 10 0.71 1.93 5.96
N VAL A 11 0.77 1.69 7.28
CA VAL A 11 0.93 2.77 8.27
C VAL A 11 2.28 3.47 8.11
N LEU A 12 3.36 2.71 7.87
CA LEU A 12 4.67 3.30 7.57
C LEU A 12 4.68 4.07 6.25
N ALA A 13 3.97 3.59 5.22
CA ALA A 13 3.84 4.30 3.95
C ALA A 13 3.18 5.67 4.16
N LEU A 14 2.16 5.75 5.03
CA LEU A 14 1.55 7.01 5.42
C LEU A 14 2.55 7.94 6.14
N ALA A 15 3.34 7.43 7.09
CA ALA A 15 4.36 8.23 7.75
C ALA A 15 5.41 8.77 6.76
N MET A 16 5.86 7.94 5.82
CA MET A 16 6.79 8.35 4.76
C MET A 16 6.16 9.35 3.78
N ALA A 17 4.87 9.23 3.49
CA ALA A 17 4.14 10.20 2.67
C ALA A 17 4.09 11.59 3.32
N LEU A 18 3.94 11.67 4.64
CA LEU A 18 4.03 12.94 5.36
C LEU A 18 5.45 13.54 5.25
N VAL A 19 6.48 12.72 5.38
CA VAL A 19 7.87 13.16 5.18
C VAL A 19 8.08 13.69 3.75
N GLN A 20 7.62 12.96 2.74
CA GLN A 20 7.71 13.36 1.32
C GLN A 20 6.91 14.62 0.99
N ALA A 21 5.76 14.82 1.64
CA ALA A 21 4.93 16.00 1.41
C ALA A 21 5.54 17.26 2.04
N ILE A 22 6.30 17.12 3.12
CA ILE A 22 6.79 18.27 3.91
C ILE A 22 8.25 18.61 3.58
N LEU A 23 9.18 17.66 3.70
CA LEU A 23 10.62 17.97 3.66
C LEU A 23 11.10 18.50 2.30
N PRO A 24 10.76 17.89 1.15
CA PRO A 24 11.19 18.39 -0.16
C PRO A 24 10.60 19.75 -0.48
N VAL A 25 9.33 19.98 -0.11
CA VAL A 25 8.63 21.25 -0.33
C VAL A 25 9.29 22.36 0.50
N TYR A 26 9.54 22.09 1.79
CA TYR A 26 10.28 23.01 2.64
C TYR A 26 11.71 23.26 2.15
N GLY A 27 12.39 22.22 1.67
CA GLY A 27 13.70 22.31 1.02
C GLY A 27 13.68 23.24 -0.21
N ALA A 28 12.67 23.11 -1.06
CA ALA A 28 12.49 23.96 -2.23
C ALA A 28 12.27 25.43 -1.84
N HIS A 29 11.50 25.70 -0.79
CA HIS A 29 11.33 27.06 -0.26
C HIS A 29 12.62 27.67 0.29
N ARG A 30 13.53 26.85 0.84
CA ARG A 30 14.82 27.29 1.42
C ARG A 30 15.98 27.26 0.42
N GLY A 31 15.80 26.67 -0.76
CA GLY A 31 16.90 26.38 -1.69
C GLY A 31 17.87 25.30 -1.20
N ASP A 32 17.45 24.46 -0.26
CA ASP A 32 18.29 23.39 0.31
C ASP A 32 18.17 22.10 -0.51
N GLN A 33 19.22 21.81 -1.28
CA GLN A 33 19.29 20.62 -2.13
C GLN A 33 19.21 19.30 -1.36
N ARG A 34 19.67 19.24 -0.10
CA ARG A 34 19.64 18.01 0.70
C ARG A 34 18.21 17.66 1.09
N LEU A 35 17.45 18.67 1.52
CA LEU A 35 16.03 18.50 1.84
C LEU A 35 15.22 18.14 0.59
N MET A 36 15.50 18.78 -0.55
CA MET A 36 14.87 18.43 -1.83
C MET A 36 15.17 16.98 -2.26
N ALA A 37 16.41 16.51 -2.08
CA ALA A 37 16.82 15.16 -2.43
C ALA A 37 16.14 14.05 -1.60
N THR A 38 15.48 14.39 -0.48
CA THR A 38 14.70 13.42 0.29
C THR A 38 13.52 12.85 -0.50
N ALA A 39 12.96 13.60 -1.47
CA ALA A 39 11.81 13.18 -2.28
C ALA A 39 12.03 11.84 -2.97
N ASN A 40 13.22 11.64 -3.56
CA ASN A 40 13.53 10.41 -4.31
C ASN A 40 13.56 9.20 -3.37
N HIS A 41 14.19 9.35 -2.21
CA HIS A 41 14.32 8.26 -1.24
C HIS A 41 12.97 7.90 -0.60
N THR A 42 12.16 8.91 -0.26
CA THR A 42 10.84 8.68 0.32
C THR A 42 9.89 8.06 -0.69
N SER A 43 9.95 8.43 -1.98
CA SER A 43 9.05 7.86 -3.00
C SER A 43 9.31 6.36 -3.18
N ILE A 44 10.59 5.97 -3.27
CA ILE A 44 10.99 4.56 -3.35
C ILE A 44 10.52 3.80 -2.09
N ALA A 45 10.68 4.39 -0.91
CA ALA A 45 10.23 3.77 0.34
C ALA A 45 8.69 3.58 0.36
N ILE A 46 7.92 4.60 -0.04
CA ILE A 46 6.45 4.52 -0.14
C ILE A 46 6.05 3.42 -1.12
N PHE A 47 6.63 3.39 -2.31
CA PHE A 47 6.35 2.35 -3.32
C PHE A 47 6.56 0.94 -2.76
N LEU A 48 7.71 0.69 -2.12
CA LEU A 48 8.02 -0.62 -1.54
C LEU A 48 7.07 -1.01 -0.41
N LEU A 49 6.71 -0.05 0.46
CA LEU A 49 5.79 -0.29 1.57
C LEU A 49 4.36 -0.56 1.10
N LEU A 50 3.88 0.18 0.09
CA LEU A 50 2.57 -0.06 -0.53
C LEU A 50 2.55 -1.38 -1.30
N ALA A 51 3.62 -1.73 -2.02
CA ALA A 51 3.73 -3.00 -2.72
C ALA A 51 3.67 -4.18 -1.73
N LEU A 52 4.36 -4.06 -0.58
CA LEU A 52 4.31 -5.07 0.48
C LEU A 52 2.90 -5.18 1.09
N SER A 53 2.24 -4.06 1.36
CA SER A 53 0.84 -4.03 1.82
C SER A 53 -0.10 -4.73 0.83
N PHE A 54 -0.01 -4.37 -0.44
CA PHE A 54 -0.85 -4.92 -1.50
C PHE A 54 -0.59 -6.43 -1.73
N ALA A 55 0.67 -6.86 -1.70
CA ALA A 55 1.03 -8.27 -1.78
C ALA A 55 0.50 -9.08 -0.59
N SER A 56 0.53 -8.50 0.62
CA SER A 56 0.00 -9.12 1.83
C SER A 56 -1.53 -9.29 1.75
N LEU A 57 -2.25 -8.27 1.28
CA LEU A 57 -3.69 -8.35 1.03
C LEU A 57 -4.02 -9.38 -0.06
N THR A 58 -3.24 -9.39 -1.15
CA THR A 58 -3.38 -10.37 -2.24
C THR A 58 -3.23 -11.80 -1.72
N HIS A 59 -2.22 -12.04 -0.88
CA HIS A 59 -2.03 -13.33 -0.23
C HIS A 59 -3.25 -13.73 0.59
N ALA A 60 -3.81 -12.82 1.40
CA ALA A 60 -5.01 -13.05 2.20
C ALA A 60 -6.22 -13.46 1.33
N TYR A 61 -6.42 -12.81 0.18
CA TYR A 61 -7.45 -13.20 -0.79
C TYR A 61 -7.24 -14.60 -1.37
N VAL A 62 -6.00 -14.92 -1.78
CA VAL A 62 -5.64 -16.19 -2.40
C VAL A 62 -5.86 -17.35 -1.45
N VAL A 63 -5.40 -17.23 -0.20
CA VAL A 63 -5.57 -18.27 0.84
C VAL A 63 -6.94 -18.24 1.51
N SER A 64 -7.80 -17.29 1.14
CA SER A 64 -9.14 -17.11 1.70
C SER A 64 -9.10 -16.89 3.22
N ASP A 65 -8.22 -16.01 3.67
CA ASP A 65 -8.10 -15.62 5.07
C ASP A 65 -9.29 -14.74 5.49
N PHE A 66 -10.32 -15.40 6.01
CA PHE A 66 -11.56 -14.77 6.45
C PHE A 66 -11.47 -14.05 7.81
N SER A 67 -10.31 -14.08 8.48
CA SER A 67 -10.09 -13.21 9.65
C SER A 67 -10.02 -11.74 9.24
N VAL A 68 -9.70 -11.47 7.97
CA VAL A 68 -9.70 -10.13 7.38
C VAL A 68 -11.09 -9.79 6.87
N ARG A 69 -11.69 -8.75 7.47
CA ARG A 69 -13.03 -8.28 7.10
C ARG A 69 -13.20 -8.03 5.60
N ASN A 70 -12.22 -7.38 4.97
CA ASN A 70 -12.26 -7.09 3.52
C ASN A 70 -12.34 -8.38 2.68
N VAL A 71 -11.60 -9.43 3.05
CA VAL A 71 -11.64 -10.75 2.38
C VAL A 71 -12.97 -11.44 2.62
N TRP A 72 -13.48 -11.40 3.85
CA TRP A 72 -14.78 -11.97 4.21
C TRP A 72 -15.94 -11.36 3.42
N GLU A 73 -15.95 -10.04 3.26
CA GLU A 73 -17.02 -9.32 2.56
C GLU A 73 -16.96 -9.51 1.03
N ASN A 74 -15.81 -9.86 0.46
CA ASN A 74 -15.58 -9.79 -0.99
C ASN A 74 -15.04 -11.09 -1.63
N SER A 75 -14.85 -12.17 -0.87
CA SER A 75 -14.31 -13.45 -1.36
C SER A 75 -15.00 -14.65 -0.71
N HIS A 76 -14.83 -15.83 -1.30
CA HIS A 76 -15.31 -17.10 -0.75
C HIS A 76 -14.44 -18.26 -1.25
N THR A 77 -14.45 -19.40 -0.54
CA THR A 77 -13.49 -20.49 -0.75
C THR A 77 -13.56 -21.07 -2.16
N LEU A 78 -14.77 -21.21 -2.71
CA LEU A 78 -15.05 -21.77 -4.05
C LEU A 78 -14.74 -20.79 -5.21
N LYS A 79 -14.33 -19.55 -4.93
CA LYS A 79 -14.03 -18.56 -5.97
C LYS A 79 -12.82 -19.06 -6.78
N PRO A 80 -12.88 -19.14 -8.13
CA PRO A 80 -11.73 -19.52 -8.93
C PRO A 80 -10.53 -18.61 -8.65
N LEU A 81 -9.31 -19.17 -8.70
CA LEU A 81 -8.09 -18.48 -8.27
C LEU A 81 -7.89 -17.12 -8.96
N LEU A 82 -8.15 -17.05 -10.26
CA LEU A 82 -8.07 -15.81 -11.04
C LEU A 82 -8.94 -14.69 -10.42
N TYR A 83 -10.16 -15.03 -10.00
CA TYR A 83 -11.08 -14.07 -9.37
C TYR A 83 -10.72 -13.75 -7.92
N LYS A 84 -9.90 -14.58 -7.26
CA LYS A 84 -9.32 -14.21 -5.96
C LYS A 84 -8.25 -13.13 -6.12
N TYR A 85 -7.42 -13.21 -7.16
CA TYR A 85 -6.48 -12.13 -7.50
C TYR A 85 -7.21 -10.86 -7.90
N THR A 86 -8.08 -10.91 -8.91
CA THR A 86 -8.76 -9.70 -9.40
C THR A 86 -9.77 -9.14 -8.40
N GLY A 87 -10.26 -9.96 -7.47
CA GLY A 87 -11.13 -9.55 -6.37
C GLY A 87 -10.44 -8.66 -5.33
N VAL A 88 -9.10 -8.67 -5.26
CA VAL A 88 -8.33 -7.82 -4.33
C VAL A 88 -8.64 -6.35 -4.56
N TRP A 89 -8.68 -5.92 -5.82
CA TRP A 89 -8.96 -4.53 -6.21
C TRP A 89 -10.38 -4.34 -6.77
N GLY A 90 -11.26 -5.33 -6.63
CA GLY A 90 -12.65 -5.24 -7.06
C GLY A 90 -13.57 -4.49 -6.10
N ASN A 91 -13.07 -4.16 -4.90
CA ASN A 91 -13.80 -3.45 -3.86
C ASN A 91 -13.20 -2.06 -3.59
N HIS A 92 -13.90 -1.22 -2.82
CA HIS A 92 -13.49 0.15 -2.55
C HIS A 92 -12.10 0.24 -1.87
N GLU A 93 -11.87 -0.51 -0.80
CA GLU A 93 -10.62 -0.42 -0.02
C GLU A 93 -9.42 -0.93 -0.84
N GLY A 94 -9.60 -2.06 -1.52
CA GLY A 94 -8.55 -2.66 -2.33
C GLY A 94 -8.23 -1.88 -3.61
N SER A 95 -9.24 -1.28 -4.25
CA SER A 95 -9.01 -0.39 -5.41
C SER A 95 -8.28 0.89 -5.00
N MET A 96 -8.59 1.47 -3.84
CA MET A 96 -7.83 2.60 -3.29
C MET A 96 -6.36 2.24 -3.05
N LEU A 97 -6.09 1.07 -2.46
CA LEU A 97 -4.71 0.62 -2.25
C LEU A 97 -3.96 0.41 -3.58
N LEU A 98 -4.61 -0.18 -4.59
CA LEU A 98 -4.03 -0.33 -5.93
C LEU A 98 -3.72 1.02 -6.58
N TRP A 99 -4.66 1.98 -6.49
CA TRP A 99 -4.46 3.30 -7.08
C TRP A 99 -3.28 4.05 -6.47
N VAL A 100 -3.17 4.04 -5.14
CA VAL A 100 -2.04 4.69 -4.46
C VAL A 100 -0.73 3.97 -4.81
N LEU A 101 -0.73 2.64 -4.95
CA LEU A 101 0.44 1.89 -5.41
C LEU A 101 0.87 2.26 -6.84
N ILE A 102 -0.07 2.45 -7.77
CA ILE A 102 0.24 2.84 -9.16
C ILE A 102 0.83 4.26 -9.21
N LEU A 103 0.43 5.14 -8.29
CA LEU A 103 0.87 6.54 -8.24
C LEU A 103 2.20 6.76 -7.49
N ALA A 104 2.66 5.76 -6.73
CA ALA A 104 3.87 5.85 -5.89
C ALA A 104 5.16 5.67 -6.70
#